data_AF-A0A4Y3RK38-F1
#
_entry.id   AF-A0A4Y3RK38-F1
#
_cell.length_a   1.000
_cell.length_b   1.000
_cell.length_c   1.000
_cell.angle_alpha   90.00
_cell.angle_beta   90.00
_cell.angle_gamma   90.00
#
_symmetry.space_group_name_H-M   'P 1'
#
loop_
_entity.id
_entity.type
_entity.pdbx_description
1 polymer ?
#
loop_
_entity_poly.entity_id
_entity_poly.type
_entity_poly.pdbx_seq_one_letter_code
_entity_poly.pdbx_strand_id
1 'polypeptide(L)'
;MTEPIRRDFFTERNGATRIEIFDELGDTAKAALHAFFRRSGAPHLMDEVVLPQFRDGDSQIFAAVRDRPWPPWGLGARNITGVLQTHLVSDGCWGLSPVHVADEDLTNTGLCAALYKEALETLAVDPGAEVHYLVAEESRLADLVMRRVGFERTEDVFLTEAARYLTYRAPARELLKNLGLAGADSVDLLAGAVDDEVYERNAAFHGTVYLGSRAEWTADRVTVPSEIARLVRGGHYSKPAGVPTGTGRFERDVLAEVAQGVRELLTDAEQDDLLRYVLDSETAFTPATIQPHGSGAAVVDERVRSSSVLHDLGRFEALFTDRIKEQLDTVRARLGHPAFPMGRIELQVTANGDRDYFGMHRDSDGGDTRELTFVYFFSAEPRRFSGGELRVFETVVEDGRVVPTDRSQTIVPRPNLAVFFPSRHDHEVLPVRVPGKAFADSRFSVTGWIHRK
;
A
#
# COMPACT_ATOMS: atom_id res chain seq x y z
N MET A 1 28.49 39.78 3.73
CA MET A 1 27.27 40.23 4.44
C MET A 1 26.32 39.06 4.37
N THR A 2 26.02 38.42 5.51
CA THR A 2 24.94 37.42 5.58
C THR A 2 23.64 38.16 5.27
N GLU A 3 22.88 37.70 4.29
CA GLU A 3 21.56 38.25 4.02
C GLU A 3 20.72 38.21 5.30
N PRO A 4 19.94 39.27 5.60
CA PRO A 4 19.08 39.25 6.78
C PRO A 4 18.08 38.09 6.64
N ILE A 5 17.91 37.34 7.73
CA ILE A 5 16.88 36.29 7.85
C ILE A 5 15.55 36.86 7.38
N ARG A 6 15.03 36.37 6.25
CA ARG A 6 13.72 36.77 5.73
C ARG A 6 12.65 36.17 6.63
N ARG A 7 11.97 37.03 7.40
CA ARG A 7 10.74 36.64 8.08
C ARG A 7 9.70 36.32 7.01
N ASP A 8 9.11 35.13 7.08
CA ASP A 8 7.99 34.73 6.25
C ASP A 8 6.65 35.02 6.96
N PHE A 9 5.54 34.78 6.26
CA PHE A 9 4.19 34.96 6.79
C PHE A 9 3.87 34.04 7.99
N PHE A 10 4.60 32.92 8.12
CA PHE A 10 4.40 31.90 9.13
C PHE A 10 5.35 32.01 10.32
N THR A 11 6.43 32.80 10.25
CA THR A 11 7.48 32.88 11.29
C THR A 11 6.90 33.08 12.69
N GLU A 12 6.01 34.05 12.88
CA GLU A 12 5.40 34.31 14.20
C GLU A 12 4.52 33.14 14.66
N ARG A 13 3.81 32.52 13.73
CA ARG A 13 2.92 31.39 14.00
C ARG A 13 3.72 30.13 14.35
N ASN A 14 4.85 29.92 13.69
CA ASN A 14 5.75 28.80 13.92
C ASN A 14 6.55 28.96 15.22
N GLY A 15 6.78 30.19 15.69
CA GLY A 15 7.55 30.46 16.92
C GLY A 15 7.01 29.84 18.21
N ALA A 16 5.74 29.41 18.24
CA ALA A 16 5.13 28.68 19.36
C ALA A 16 4.91 27.18 19.08
N THR A 17 5.55 26.66 18.02
CA THR A 17 5.39 25.28 17.57
C THR A 17 6.58 24.45 18.03
N ARG A 18 6.29 23.28 18.61
CA ARG A 18 7.28 22.25 18.92
C ARG A 18 6.89 20.95 18.22
N ILE A 19 7.87 20.13 17.88
CA ILE A 19 7.65 18.82 17.29
C ILE A 19 7.68 17.79 18.41
N GLU A 20 6.60 17.03 18.57
CA GLU A 20 6.52 15.86 19.45
C GLU A 20 6.61 14.60 18.59
N ILE A 21 7.36 13.60 19.07
CA ILE A 21 7.41 12.26 18.50
C ILE A 21 6.62 11.34 19.42
N PHE A 22 5.71 10.56 18.85
CA PHE A 22 4.93 9.57 19.56
C PHE A 22 5.29 8.18 19.05
N ASP A 23 5.80 7.34 19.95
CA ASP A 23 5.88 5.88 19.79
C ASP A 23 4.68 5.19 20.45
N GLU A 24 4.05 5.86 21.43
CA GLU A 24 2.80 5.46 22.06
C GLU A 24 1.84 6.66 22.17
N LEU A 25 0.53 6.43 22.04
CA LEU A 25 -0.50 7.47 22.10
C LEU A 25 -1.28 7.39 23.41
N GLY A 26 -1.01 8.30 24.33
CA GLY A 26 -1.88 8.54 25.48
C GLY A 26 -3.23 9.14 25.07
N ASP A 27 -4.23 9.05 25.94
CA ASP A 27 -5.61 9.49 25.66
C ASP A 27 -5.69 10.95 25.19
N THR A 28 -4.86 11.83 25.77
CA THR A 28 -4.80 13.24 25.39
C THR A 28 -4.25 13.45 23.98
N ALA A 29 -3.15 12.78 23.62
CA ALA A 29 -2.54 12.88 22.29
C ALA A 29 -3.48 12.31 21.22
N LYS A 30 -4.09 11.16 21.51
CA LYS A 30 -5.10 10.54 20.66
C LYS A 30 -6.29 11.48 20.41
N ALA A 31 -6.84 12.11 21.45
CA ALA A 31 -7.93 13.07 21.31
C ALA A 31 -7.53 14.30 20.46
N ALA A 32 -6.29 14.79 20.62
CA ALA A 32 -5.77 15.90 19.83
C ALA A 32 -5.62 15.54 18.34
N LEU A 33 -5.14 14.34 18.03
CA LEU A 33 -5.04 13.83 16.66
C LEU A 33 -6.42 13.65 16.01
N HIS A 34 -7.40 13.08 16.72
CA HIS A 34 -8.78 13.01 16.23
C HIS A 34 -9.34 14.41 15.94
N ALA A 35 -9.06 15.39 16.80
CA ALA A 35 -9.50 16.76 16.57
C ALA A 35 -8.82 17.39 15.34
N PHE A 36 -7.53 17.13 15.13
CA PHE A 36 -6.78 17.57 13.95
C PHE A 36 -7.37 17.01 12.66
N PHE A 37 -7.46 15.68 12.53
CA PHE A 37 -7.95 15.03 11.31
C PHE A 37 -9.42 15.35 11.01
N ARG A 38 -10.24 15.59 12.05
CA ARG A 38 -11.61 16.07 11.87
C ARG A 38 -11.65 17.48 11.27
N ARG A 39 -10.80 18.39 11.75
CA ARG A 39 -10.75 19.78 11.22
C ARG A 39 -10.19 19.83 9.81
N SER A 40 -9.22 18.97 9.47
CA SER A 40 -8.65 18.88 8.12
C SER A 40 -9.55 18.16 7.10
N GLY A 41 -10.82 17.88 7.45
CA GLY A 41 -11.78 17.20 6.58
C GLY A 41 -11.51 15.71 6.35
N ALA A 42 -10.60 15.09 7.10
CA ALA A 42 -10.15 13.72 6.86
C ALA A 42 -10.21 12.82 8.12
N PRO A 43 -11.36 12.75 8.84
CA PRO A 43 -11.46 12.00 10.10
C PRO A 43 -11.20 10.50 9.93
N HIS A 44 -11.52 9.93 8.77
CA HIS A 44 -11.30 8.52 8.45
C HIS A 44 -9.81 8.13 8.48
N LEU A 45 -8.89 9.05 8.13
CA LEU A 45 -7.45 8.76 8.18
C LEU A 45 -7.00 8.36 9.57
N MET A 46 -7.55 9.01 10.61
CA MET A 46 -7.20 8.70 11.99
C MET A 46 -7.65 7.28 12.41
N ASP A 47 -8.90 6.94 12.11
CA ASP A 47 -9.52 5.68 12.57
C ASP A 47 -9.13 4.47 11.71
N GLU A 48 -8.91 4.69 10.41
CA GLU A 48 -8.70 3.62 9.44
C GLU A 48 -7.22 3.42 9.08
N VAL A 49 -6.35 4.42 9.30
CA VAL A 49 -4.92 4.35 8.95
C VAL A 49 -4.03 4.54 10.16
N VAL A 50 -4.07 5.73 10.75
CA VAL A 50 -3.10 6.16 11.77
C VAL A 50 -3.17 5.23 12.97
N LEU A 51 -4.36 5.05 13.57
CA LEU A 51 -4.49 4.21 14.76
C LEU A 51 -4.21 2.72 14.51
N PRO A 52 -4.67 2.09 13.41
CA PRO A 52 -4.31 0.71 13.11
C PRO A 52 -2.81 0.49 12.96
N GLN A 53 -2.12 1.30 12.15
CA GLN A 53 -0.67 1.15 11.91
C GLN A 53 0.14 1.41 13.19
N PHE A 54 -0.27 2.39 13.97
CA PHE A 54 0.38 2.71 15.25
C PHE A 54 0.22 1.62 16.31
N ARG A 55 -0.89 0.88 16.34
CA ARG A 55 -1.10 -0.23 17.27
C ARG A 55 -0.28 -1.47 16.96
N ASP A 56 0.13 -1.63 15.71
CA ASP A 56 0.94 -2.77 15.28
C ASP A 56 2.42 -2.62 15.71
N GLY A 57 2.82 -1.45 16.21
CA GLY A 57 4.16 -1.18 16.76
C GLY A 57 5.20 -0.76 15.73
N ASP A 58 4.80 -0.73 14.45
CA ASP A 58 5.68 -0.49 13.30
C ASP A 58 5.60 0.96 12.79
N SER A 59 5.05 1.89 13.57
CA SER A 59 4.81 3.27 13.14
C SER A 59 5.09 4.28 14.22
N GLN A 60 5.55 5.47 13.80
CA GLN A 60 5.75 6.62 14.68
C GLN A 60 4.99 7.82 14.13
N ILE A 61 4.58 8.72 15.01
CA ILE A 61 3.90 9.96 14.64
C ILE A 61 4.75 11.15 15.06
N PHE A 62 5.05 12.01 14.10
CA PHE A 62 5.69 13.31 14.28
C PHE A 62 4.61 14.36 14.21
N ALA A 63 4.35 15.05 15.31
CA ALA A 63 3.28 16.04 15.39
C ALA A 63 3.85 17.42 15.74
N ALA A 64 3.49 18.42 14.93
CA ALA A 64 3.69 19.81 15.29
C ALA A 64 2.59 20.22 16.26
N VAL A 65 2.98 20.45 17.51
CA VAL A 65 2.12 20.88 18.59
C VAL A 65 2.35 22.36 18.84
N ARG A 66 1.29 23.13 18.67
CA ARG A 66 1.26 24.54 19.02
C ARG A 66 0.59 24.67 20.38
N ASP A 67 1.37 25.13 21.35
CA ASP A 67 0.83 25.39 22.69
C ASP A 67 0.04 26.70 22.67
N ARG A 68 -1.07 26.75 23.42
CA ARG A 68 -1.79 28.02 23.59
C ARG A 68 -0.96 29.03 24.38
N PRO A 69 -1.15 30.35 24.13
CA PRO A 69 -0.77 31.37 25.09
C PRO A 69 -1.41 31.08 26.46
N TRP A 70 -0.68 31.38 27.53
CA TRP A 70 -1.02 31.06 28.91
C TRP A 70 -2.50 31.32 29.28
N PRO A 71 -3.20 30.40 29.97
CA PRO A 71 -2.68 29.18 30.62
C PRO A 71 -2.70 27.90 29.74
N PRO A 72 -1.69 27.01 29.86
CA PRO A 72 -1.48 25.84 28.99
C PRO A 72 -2.23 24.56 29.41
N TRP A 73 -3.36 24.65 30.12
CA TRP A 73 -4.12 23.47 30.58
C TRP A 73 -5.60 23.51 30.18
N GLY A 74 -6.22 22.33 30.05
CA GLY A 74 -7.63 22.13 29.69
C GLY A 74 -7.85 21.39 28.35
N LEU A 75 -9.11 21.05 28.05
CA LEU A 75 -9.51 20.50 26.75
C LEU A 75 -9.17 21.52 25.65
N GLY A 76 -8.30 21.13 24.71
CA GLY A 76 -7.84 22.01 23.62
C GLY A 76 -6.61 22.89 23.95
N ALA A 77 -5.87 22.59 25.02
CA ALA A 77 -4.63 23.28 25.38
C ALA A 77 -3.44 22.95 24.46
N ARG A 78 -3.41 21.73 23.92
CA ARG A 78 -2.48 21.31 22.86
C ARG A 78 -3.21 21.33 21.53
N ASN A 79 -2.73 22.13 20.59
CA ASN A 79 -3.28 22.14 19.24
C ASN A 79 -2.28 21.52 18.27
N ILE A 80 -2.62 20.35 17.72
CA ILE A 80 -1.84 19.77 16.63
C ILE A 80 -2.14 20.57 15.36
N THR A 81 -1.09 21.04 14.70
CA THR A 81 -1.15 21.87 13.49
C THR A 81 -0.48 21.21 12.30
N GLY A 82 0.34 20.19 12.54
CA GLY A 82 0.93 19.35 11.50
C GLY A 82 1.16 17.93 12.01
N VAL A 83 1.05 16.94 11.12
CA VAL A 83 1.24 15.53 11.40
C VAL A 83 1.97 14.87 10.23
N LEU A 84 3.02 14.13 10.54
CA LEU A 84 3.65 13.15 9.67
C LEU A 84 3.68 11.80 10.38
N GLN A 85 3.45 10.72 9.64
CA GLN A 85 3.56 9.36 10.13
C GLN A 85 4.62 8.61 9.32
N THR A 86 5.48 7.89 10.03
CA THR A 86 6.37 6.87 9.45
C THR A 86 5.76 5.49 9.71
N HIS A 87 5.98 4.56 8.80
CA HIS A 87 5.64 3.16 9.02
C HIS A 87 6.65 2.24 8.33
N LEU A 88 7.01 1.14 8.98
CA LEU A 88 7.89 0.13 8.41
C LEU A 88 7.12 -0.65 7.32
N VAL A 89 7.73 -0.79 6.14
CA VAL A 89 7.14 -1.54 5.02
C VAL A 89 7.89 -2.83 4.74
N SER A 90 9.20 -2.82 4.90
CA SER A 90 10.07 -4.00 4.90
C SER A 90 11.31 -3.70 5.73
N ASP A 91 12.15 -4.70 6.00
CA ASP A 91 13.41 -4.51 6.73
C ASP A 91 14.20 -3.31 6.17
N GLY A 92 14.42 -2.30 7.02
CA GLY A 92 15.15 -1.07 6.67
C GLY A 92 14.40 -0.08 5.75
N CYS A 93 13.19 -0.35 5.29
CA CYS A 93 12.47 0.52 4.35
C CYS A 93 11.17 1.06 4.95
N TRP A 94 11.05 2.39 4.95
CA TRP A 94 10.00 3.12 5.63
C TRP A 94 9.14 3.93 4.66
N GLY A 95 7.82 3.92 4.88
CA GLY A 95 6.89 4.79 4.18
C GLY A 95 6.63 6.05 4.98
N LEU A 96 6.76 7.21 4.34
CA LEU A 96 6.53 8.51 4.98
C LEU A 96 5.27 9.15 4.44
N SER A 97 4.39 9.54 5.34
CA SER A 97 3.24 10.30 4.93
C SER A 97 3.59 11.64 4.28
N PRO A 98 2.70 12.18 3.43
CA PRO A 98 2.62 13.63 3.29
C PRO A 98 2.58 14.28 4.67
N VAL A 99 3.20 15.45 4.79
CA VAL A 99 2.98 16.26 5.99
C VAL A 99 1.57 16.84 5.89
N HIS A 100 0.67 16.34 6.73
CA HIS A 100 -0.65 16.92 6.86
C HIS A 100 -0.55 18.15 7.74
N VAL A 101 -1.05 19.27 7.25
CA VAL A 101 -1.12 20.52 8.01
C VAL A 101 -2.56 21.01 8.09
N ALA A 102 -2.85 21.86 9.07
CA ALA A 102 -4.14 22.56 9.12
C ALA A 102 -4.32 23.47 7.90
N ASP A 103 -5.56 23.77 7.52
CA ASP A 103 -5.87 24.56 6.31
C ASP A 103 -5.17 25.92 6.29
N GLU A 104 -5.05 26.55 7.46
CA GLU A 104 -4.35 27.82 7.62
C GLU A 104 -2.83 27.73 7.39
N ASP A 105 -2.25 26.53 7.41
CA ASP A 105 -0.82 26.23 7.31
C ASP A 105 -0.46 25.48 6.00
N LEU A 106 -1.37 25.39 5.01
CA LEU A 106 -1.18 24.63 3.75
C LEU A 106 0.07 25.01 2.93
N THR A 107 0.52 26.26 3.00
CA THR A 107 1.73 26.75 2.30
C THR A 107 2.92 26.94 3.24
N ASN A 108 2.82 26.47 4.48
CA ASN A 108 3.85 26.61 5.52
C ASN A 108 4.98 25.61 5.30
N THR A 109 5.84 25.94 4.32
CA THR A 109 6.96 25.07 3.90
C THR A 109 7.95 24.85 5.03
N GLY A 110 8.21 25.87 5.86
CA GLY A 110 9.09 25.75 7.02
C GLY A 110 8.61 24.70 8.03
N LEU A 111 7.31 24.70 8.34
CA LEU A 111 6.69 23.68 9.20
C LEU A 111 6.77 22.28 8.60
N CYS A 112 6.46 22.14 7.31
CA CYS A 112 6.54 20.87 6.60
C CYS A 112 7.96 20.31 6.60
N ALA A 113 8.94 21.15 6.27
CA ALA A 113 10.35 20.78 6.22
C ALA A 113 10.89 20.41 7.60
N ALA A 114 10.52 21.14 8.65
CA ALA A 114 10.92 20.83 10.02
C ALA A 114 10.36 19.48 10.49
N LEU A 115 9.07 19.20 10.28
CA LEU A 115 8.48 17.90 10.60
C LEU A 115 9.14 16.74 9.84
N TYR A 116 9.40 16.95 8.56
CA TYR A 116 10.01 15.94 7.71
C TYR A 116 11.48 15.70 8.07
N LYS A 117 12.21 16.75 8.46
CA LYS A 117 13.59 16.66 8.96
C LYS A 117 13.67 15.76 10.19
N GLU A 118 12.85 16.00 11.22
CA GLU A 118 12.85 15.18 12.45
C GLU A 118 12.60 13.69 12.15
N ALA A 119 11.69 13.41 11.20
CA ALA A 119 11.43 12.05 10.76
C ALA A 119 12.64 11.43 10.04
N LEU A 120 13.23 12.14 9.08
CA LEU A 120 14.40 11.65 8.35
C LEU A 120 15.63 11.49 9.26
N GLU A 121 15.85 12.38 10.23
CA GLU A 121 16.96 12.25 11.18
C GLU A 121 16.78 11.03 12.08
N THR A 122 15.56 10.77 12.54
CA THR A 122 15.22 9.56 13.31
C THR A 122 15.53 8.29 12.51
N LEU A 123 15.15 8.25 11.23
CA LEU A 123 15.39 7.09 10.37
C LEU A 123 16.88 6.96 9.96
N ALA A 124 17.56 8.08 9.69
CA ALA A 124 18.95 8.10 9.23
C ALA A 124 19.99 7.70 10.29
N VAL A 125 19.55 7.45 11.53
CA VAL A 125 20.36 6.78 12.57
C VAL A 125 20.86 5.43 12.05
N ASP A 126 20.01 4.68 11.35
CA ASP A 126 20.41 3.50 10.61
C ASP A 126 20.97 3.90 9.22
N PRO A 127 22.25 3.61 8.92
CA PRO A 127 22.84 3.90 7.62
C PRO A 127 22.15 3.17 6.46
N GLY A 128 21.47 2.05 6.73
CA GLY A 128 20.73 1.26 5.74
C GLY A 128 19.28 1.69 5.57
N ALA A 129 18.78 2.68 6.34
CA ALA A 129 17.39 3.08 6.24
C ALA A 129 17.07 3.76 4.90
N GLU A 130 16.07 3.23 4.21
CA GLU A 130 15.48 3.80 3.00
C GLU A 130 14.09 4.34 3.29
N VAL A 131 13.69 5.35 2.51
CA VAL A 131 12.33 5.84 2.45
C VAL A 131 11.76 5.60 1.07
N HIS A 132 10.44 5.40 0.98
CA HIS A 132 9.79 5.22 -0.31
C HIS A 132 8.50 6.03 -0.49
N TYR A 133 8.16 6.23 -1.76
CA TYR A 133 6.89 6.75 -2.24
C TYR A 133 6.37 5.90 -3.42
N LEU A 134 5.06 5.69 -3.50
CA LEU A 134 4.38 5.17 -4.69
C LEU A 134 3.96 6.32 -5.60
N VAL A 135 4.61 6.47 -6.74
CA VAL A 135 4.25 7.48 -7.75
C VAL A 135 3.37 6.85 -8.82
N ALA A 136 2.22 7.46 -9.13
CA ALA A 136 1.43 7.00 -10.26
C ALA A 136 2.25 7.07 -11.56
N GLU A 137 2.23 5.97 -12.33
CA GLU A 137 2.87 5.91 -13.64
C GLU A 137 2.29 6.99 -14.54
N GLU A 138 3.17 7.78 -15.18
CA GLU A 138 2.88 8.98 -15.99
C GLU A 138 2.63 10.28 -15.20
N SER A 139 2.73 10.29 -13.87
CA SER A 139 2.81 11.56 -13.16
C SER A 139 4.16 12.25 -13.39
N ARG A 140 4.19 13.11 -14.42
CA ARG A 140 5.40 13.83 -14.82
C ARG A 140 5.92 14.76 -13.72
N LEU A 141 5.04 15.44 -12.99
CA LEU A 141 5.45 16.34 -11.91
C LEU A 141 6.06 15.56 -10.75
N ALA A 142 5.41 14.48 -10.31
CA ALA A 142 5.94 13.65 -9.22
C ALA A 142 7.24 12.97 -9.60
N ASP A 143 7.33 12.36 -10.79
CA ASP A 143 8.56 11.75 -11.29
C ASP A 143 9.74 12.76 -11.28
N LEU A 144 9.52 13.96 -11.82
CA LEU A 144 10.54 15.00 -11.89
C LEU A 144 10.99 15.47 -10.50
N VAL A 145 10.04 15.72 -9.60
CA VAL A 145 10.33 16.21 -8.25
C VAL A 145 11.02 15.15 -7.40
N MET A 146 10.58 13.89 -7.49
CA MET A 146 11.18 12.75 -6.77
C MET A 146 12.62 12.53 -7.20
N ARG A 147 12.89 12.45 -8.52
CA ARG A 147 14.27 12.29 -9.03
C ARG A 147 15.17 13.46 -8.66
N ARG A 148 14.64 14.69 -8.64
CA ARG A 148 15.42 15.89 -8.28
C ARG A 148 15.93 15.86 -6.84
N VAL A 149 15.25 15.15 -5.94
CA VAL A 149 15.67 15.00 -4.53
C VAL A 149 16.33 13.63 -4.26
N GLY A 150 16.67 12.89 -5.32
CA GLY A 150 17.46 11.67 -5.24
C GLY A 150 16.67 10.38 -5.01
N PHE A 151 15.36 10.38 -5.28
CA PHE A 151 14.63 9.12 -5.39
C PHE A 151 14.93 8.42 -6.71
N GLU A 152 15.12 7.12 -6.64
CA GLU A 152 15.27 6.22 -7.78
C GLU A 152 13.99 5.40 -7.96
N ARG A 153 13.51 5.34 -9.20
CA ARG A 153 12.40 4.47 -9.59
C ARG A 153 12.90 3.02 -9.57
N THR A 154 12.24 2.18 -8.79
CA THR A 154 12.43 0.73 -8.80
C THR A 154 11.55 0.06 -9.85
N GLU A 155 11.79 -1.22 -10.10
CA GLU A 155 10.92 -2.04 -10.95
C GLU A 155 9.67 -2.56 -10.24
N ASP A 156 9.56 -2.34 -8.93
CA ASP A 156 8.40 -2.74 -8.14
C ASP A 156 7.15 -1.97 -8.58
N VAL A 157 6.13 -2.72 -8.96
CA VAL A 157 4.85 -2.20 -9.43
C VAL A 157 3.76 -2.45 -8.40
N PHE A 158 3.01 -1.40 -8.08
CA PHE A 158 1.81 -1.49 -7.27
C PHE A 158 0.59 -1.20 -8.14
N LEU A 159 -0.27 -2.19 -8.36
CA LEU A 159 -1.42 -2.06 -9.25
C LEU A 159 -2.68 -1.77 -8.46
N THR A 160 -3.34 -0.65 -8.75
CA THR A 160 -4.69 -0.35 -8.24
C THR A 160 -5.71 -0.30 -9.38
N GLU A 161 -6.98 -0.16 -9.03
CA GLU A 161 -8.04 0.17 -10.00
C GLU A 161 -7.71 1.40 -10.84
N ALA A 162 -7.10 2.39 -10.20
CA ALA A 162 -7.08 3.75 -10.66
C ALA A 162 -5.83 4.05 -11.49
N ALA A 163 -4.70 3.49 -11.07
CA ALA A 163 -3.43 3.63 -11.76
C ALA A 163 -2.49 2.47 -11.44
N ARG A 164 -1.53 2.29 -12.33
CA ARG A 164 -0.28 1.59 -12.01
C ARG A 164 0.61 2.57 -11.26
N TYR A 165 1.15 2.16 -10.12
CA TYR A 165 2.10 2.93 -9.34
C TYR A 165 3.46 2.25 -9.38
N LEU A 166 4.49 3.08 -9.27
CA LEU A 166 5.88 2.67 -9.29
C LEU A 166 6.49 3.07 -7.95
N THR A 167 7.27 2.18 -7.37
CA THR A 167 7.95 2.49 -6.10
C THR A 167 9.20 3.31 -6.37
N TYR A 168 9.31 4.43 -5.68
CA TYR A 168 10.47 5.31 -5.66
C TYR A 168 11.15 5.16 -4.31
N ARG A 169 12.46 4.90 -4.29
CA ARG A 169 13.24 4.75 -3.04
C ARG A 169 14.39 5.72 -2.98
N ALA A 170 14.73 6.16 -1.77
CA ALA A 170 15.93 6.95 -1.51
C ALA A 170 16.49 6.57 -0.12
N PRO A 171 17.81 6.49 0.07
CA PRO A 171 18.39 6.39 1.39
C PRO A 171 17.99 7.61 2.23
N ALA A 172 17.49 7.40 3.46
CA ALA A 172 16.96 8.47 4.31
C ALA A 172 18.00 9.59 4.54
N ARG A 173 19.26 9.18 4.76
CA ARG A 173 20.40 10.09 4.94
C ARG A 173 20.71 10.93 3.71
N GLU A 174 20.62 10.35 2.51
CA GLU A 174 20.88 11.07 1.27
C GLU A 174 19.71 11.99 0.91
N LEU A 175 18.46 11.56 1.16
CA LEU A 175 17.31 12.44 1.00
C LEU A 175 17.40 13.67 1.91
N LEU A 176 17.81 13.49 3.18
CA LEU A 176 18.02 14.59 4.13
C LEU A 176 19.03 15.62 3.59
N LYS A 177 20.12 15.16 2.95
CA LYS A 177 21.12 16.03 2.31
C LYS A 177 20.56 16.69 1.04
N ASN A 178 19.89 15.92 0.19
CA ASN A 178 19.36 16.39 -1.09
C ASN A 178 18.26 17.42 -0.91
N LEU A 179 17.48 17.34 0.17
CA LEU A 179 16.51 18.37 0.56
C LEU A 179 17.17 19.60 1.23
N GLY A 180 18.48 19.58 1.49
CA GLY A 180 19.19 20.65 2.21
C GLY A 180 18.91 20.67 3.72
N LEU A 181 18.20 19.68 4.25
CA LEU A 181 17.77 19.62 5.65
C LEU A 181 18.86 19.14 6.60
N ALA A 182 19.90 18.46 6.10
CA ALA A 182 21.02 18.01 6.92
C ALA A 182 21.84 19.18 7.51
N GLY A 183 21.87 20.33 6.82
CA GLY A 183 22.61 21.52 7.25
C GLY A 183 21.76 22.61 7.87
N ALA A 184 20.44 22.42 7.97
CA ALA A 184 19.50 23.39 8.53
C ALA A 184 19.00 22.91 9.90
N ASP A 185 18.92 23.81 10.88
CA ASP A 185 18.30 23.51 12.17
C ASP A 185 16.77 23.56 12.05
N SER A 186 16.06 22.70 12.80
CA SER A 186 14.58 22.68 12.81
C SER A 186 13.98 24.02 13.24
N VAL A 187 14.68 24.75 14.13
CA VAL A 187 14.28 26.10 14.58
C VAL A 187 14.41 27.10 13.43
N ASP A 188 15.45 27.02 12.63
CA ASP A 188 15.66 27.90 11.47
C ASP A 188 14.63 27.60 10.37
N LEU A 189 14.33 26.32 10.13
CA LEU A 189 13.25 25.91 9.22
C LEU A 189 11.90 26.49 9.66
N LEU A 190 11.56 26.36 10.94
CA LEU A 190 10.33 26.94 11.50
C LEU A 190 10.31 28.48 11.40
N ALA A 191 11.46 29.12 11.54
CA ALA A 191 11.58 30.57 11.42
C ALA A 191 11.52 31.08 9.97
N GLY A 192 11.62 30.19 8.96
CA GLY A 192 11.81 30.58 7.56
C GLY A 192 13.23 31.06 7.26
N ALA A 193 14.18 30.80 8.16
CA ALA A 193 15.56 31.28 8.12
C ALA A 193 16.48 30.34 7.31
N VAL A 194 16.05 29.97 6.11
CA VAL A 194 16.79 29.06 5.22
C VAL A 194 17.03 29.69 3.85
N ASP A 195 18.03 29.15 3.14
CA ASP A 195 18.37 29.57 1.79
C ASP A 195 17.18 29.41 0.83
N ASP A 196 16.99 30.38 -0.08
CA ASP A 196 15.86 30.42 -1.03
C ASP A 196 15.80 29.13 -1.89
N GLU A 197 16.95 28.53 -2.24
CA GLU A 197 17.00 27.28 -3.01
C GLU A 197 16.53 26.08 -2.17
N VAL A 198 16.93 26.02 -0.90
CA VAL A 198 16.47 25.00 0.05
C VAL A 198 14.97 25.13 0.28
N TYR A 199 14.48 26.36 0.44
CA TYR A 199 13.06 26.64 0.62
C TYR A 199 12.24 26.21 -0.62
N GLU A 200 12.65 26.63 -1.82
CA GLU A 200 11.98 26.27 -3.08
C GLU A 200 11.93 24.75 -3.28
N ARG A 201 13.04 24.06 -3.00
CA ARG A 201 13.15 22.60 -3.13
C ARG A 201 12.18 21.88 -2.20
N ASN A 202 12.10 22.29 -0.94
CA ASN A 202 11.16 21.71 0.02
C ASN A 202 9.70 22.07 -0.31
N ALA A 203 9.43 23.29 -0.78
CA ALA A 203 8.10 23.69 -1.22
C ALA A 203 7.62 22.82 -2.40
N ALA A 204 8.48 22.62 -3.40
CA ALA A 204 8.19 21.76 -4.54
C ALA A 204 7.98 20.30 -4.12
N PHE A 205 8.85 19.77 -3.26
CA PHE A 205 8.76 18.40 -2.76
C PHE A 205 7.49 18.17 -1.95
N HIS A 206 7.28 18.90 -0.85
CA HIS A 206 6.12 18.72 0.02
C HIS A 206 4.81 19.04 -0.68
N GLY A 207 4.77 20.10 -1.51
CA GLY A 207 3.61 20.42 -2.31
C GLY A 207 3.23 19.30 -3.28
N THR A 208 4.22 18.71 -3.95
CA THR A 208 3.98 17.60 -4.89
C THR A 208 3.52 16.33 -4.19
N VAL A 209 4.15 15.97 -3.06
CA VAL A 209 3.73 14.82 -2.24
C VAL A 209 2.30 15.03 -1.72
N TYR A 210 2.00 16.23 -1.19
CA TYR A 210 0.70 16.55 -0.60
C TYR A 210 -0.43 16.60 -1.64
N LEU A 211 -0.29 17.40 -2.70
CA LEU A 211 -1.26 17.42 -3.82
C LEU A 211 -1.42 16.03 -4.42
N GLY A 212 -0.30 15.32 -4.45
CA GLY A 212 -0.26 13.97 -4.91
C GLY A 212 -1.17 13.00 -4.16
N SER A 213 -1.10 13.05 -2.85
CA SER A 213 -1.96 12.26 -1.97
C SER A 213 -3.43 12.72 -1.97
N ARG A 214 -3.73 13.90 -2.52
CA ARG A 214 -5.07 14.53 -2.50
C ARG A 214 -5.82 14.48 -3.82
N ALA A 215 -5.21 14.06 -4.93
CA ALA A 215 -5.88 13.93 -6.23
C ALA A 215 -7.08 12.96 -6.22
N GLU A 216 -7.26 12.19 -5.15
CA GLU A 216 -8.40 11.32 -4.87
C GLU A 216 -9.68 12.09 -4.50
N TRP A 217 -9.55 13.33 -4.02
CA TRP A 217 -10.67 14.12 -3.51
C TRP A 217 -11.44 14.88 -4.59
N THR A 218 -10.89 14.97 -5.80
CA THR A 218 -11.50 15.68 -6.95
C THR A 218 -12.35 14.76 -7.83
N ALA A 219 -12.31 13.44 -7.60
CA ALA A 219 -13.15 12.47 -8.30
C ALA A 219 -14.43 12.22 -7.50
N ASP A 220 -15.57 12.67 -8.03
CA ASP A 220 -16.92 12.47 -7.48
C ASP A 220 -17.16 11.02 -7.05
N ARG A 221 -17.08 10.77 -5.74
CA ARG A 221 -17.91 9.83 -4.97
C ARG A 221 -17.49 9.93 -3.52
N VAL A 222 -18.41 10.38 -2.66
CA VAL A 222 -18.36 10.33 -1.19
C VAL A 222 -18.16 8.88 -0.67
N THR A 223 -18.23 7.87 -1.53
CA THR A 223 -18.09 6.44 -1.21
C THR A 223 -16.72 5.82 -1.50
N VAL A 224 -15.83 6.49 -2.24
CA VAL A 224 -14.45 6.05 -2.53
C VAL A 224 -13.34 6.64 -1.63
N PRO A 225 -13.48 7.73 -0.83
CA PRO A 225 -12.34 8.39 -0.17
C PRO A 225 -11.67 7.58 0.94
N SER A 226 -12.19 6.39 1.28
CA SER A 226 -11.61 5.48 2.28
C SER A 226 -10.90 4.28 1.68
N GLU A 227 -11.09 3.95 0.40
CA GLU A 227 -10.51 2.72 -0.15
C GLU A 227 -9.00 2.81 -0.36
N ILE A 228 -8.46 4.02 -0.46
CA ILE A 228 -7.02 4.26 -0.64
C ILE A 228 -6.31 4.36 0.70
N ALA A 229 -6.96 4.91 1.72
CA ALA A 229 -6.54 4.79 3.12
C ALA A 229 -6.43 3.32 3.58
N ARG A 230 -7.16 2.39 2.93
CA ARG A 230 -7.23 0.96 3.28
C ARG A 230 -6.22 0.04 2.59
N LEU A 231 -5.29 0.58 1.81
CA LEU A 231 -4.32 -0.21 1.08
C LEU A 231 -3.10 -0.56 1.96
N VAL A 232 -3.11 -1.81 2.44
CA VAL A 232 -1.97 -2.69 2.77
C VAL A 232 -1.35 -2.67 4.19
N ARG A 233 -1.07 -3.88 4.72
CA ARG A 233 0.12 -4.18 5.55
C ARG A 233 1.31 -4.28 4.59
N GLY A 234 2.18 -3.28 4.59
CA GLY A 234 2.99 -2.90 3.41
C GLY A 234 2.41 -1.67 2.68
N GLY A 235 1.52 -0.94 3.35
CA GLY A 235 0.68 0.12 2.80
C GLY A 235 1.36 1.45 2.78
N HIS A 236 2.09 1.67 1.69
CA HIS A 236 2.64 2.94 1.27
C HIS A 236 1.57 4.06 1.38
N TYR A 237 1.47 4.71 2.54
CA TYR A 237 0.69 5.94 2.75
C TYR A 237 1.27 7.12 1.93
N SER A 238 2.45 6.91 1.38
CA SER A 238 3.29 7.81 0.65
C SER A 238 2.94 7.76 -0.85
N LYS A 239 1.78 8.27 -1.28
CA LYS A 239 1.39 8.31 -2.72
C LYS A 239 1.48 9.71 -3.35
N PRO A 240 2.57 10.09 -4.03
CA PRO A 240 2.61 11.26 -4.87
C PRO A 240 1.86 11.05 -6.21
N ALA A 241 1.10 12.09 -6.57
CA ALA A 241 0.30 12.32 -7.78
C ALA A 241 -0.76 11.28 -8.15
N GLY A 242 -1.88 11.27 -7.44
CA GLY A 242 -3.05 10.44 -7.75
C GLY A 242 -3.72 10.70 -9.12
N VAL A 243 -4.94 10.18 -9.24
CA VAL A 243 -5.54 9.66 -10.48
C VAL A 243 -6.27 10.72 -11.33
N PRO A 244 -6.21 10.66 -12.67
CA PRO A 244 -7.26 11.22 -13.54
C PRO A 244 -8.44 10.25 -13.66
N THR A 245 -9.65 10.78 -13.59
CA THR A 245 -10.89 10.10 -14.00
C THR A 245 -10.87 9.81 -15.50
N GLY A 246 -11.13 8.56 -15.89
CA GLY A 246 -11.31 8.22 -17.31
C GLY A 246 -11.59 6.74 -17.55
N THR A 247 -12.68 6.46 -18.27
CA THR A 247 -13.08 5.12 -18.77
C THR A 247 -12.20 4.61 -19.92
N GLY A 248 -10.92 4.98 -19.94
CA GLY A 248 -10.00 4.62 -21.01
C GLY A 248 -9.54 3.17 -20.89
N ARG A 249 -9.77 2.38 -21.94
CA ARG A 249 -9.00 1.15 -22.15
C ARG A 249 -7.54 1.55 -22.34
N PHE A 250 -6.70 1.31 -21.34
CA PHE A 250 -5.26 1.46 -21.48
C PHE A 250 -4.72 0.25 -22.27
N GLU A 251 -4.32 0.48 -23.51
CA GLU A 251 -3.25 -0.28 -24.15
C GLU A 251 -1.93 0.41 -23.77
N ARG A 252 -1.01 -0.29 -23.10
CA ARG A 252 0.33 0.20 -22.74
C ARG A 252 1.42 -0.70 -23.31
N ASP A 253 2.61 -0.09 -23.44
CA ASP A 253 3.89 -0.72 -23.80
C ASP A 253 4.26 -1.89 -22.88
N VAL A 254 4.85 -2.92 -23.50
CA VAL A 254 5.12 -4.26 -22.95
C VAL A 254 6.34 -4.26 -22.02
N LEU A 255 6.27 -3.57 -20.87
CA LEU A 255 7.04 -4.04 -19.73
C LEU A 255 6.35 -5.31 -19.23
N ALA A 256 7.02 -6.46 -19.36
CA ALA A 256 6.48 -7.76 -18.96
C ALA A 256 6.17 -7.74 -17.46
N GLU A 257 4.90 -7.53 -17.10
CA GLU A 257 4.46 -7.56 -15.71
C GLU A 257 4.55 -9.00 -15.19
N VAL A 258 4.90 -9.14 -13.91
CA VAL A 258 5.06 -10.44 -13.24
C VAL A 258 3.72 -11.19 -13.16
N ALA A 259 2.62 -10.45 -13.10
CA ALA A 259 1.27 -10.98 -13.12
C ALA A 259 0.34 -10.15 -14.02
N GLN A 260 -0.62 -10.81 -14.67
CA GLN A 260 -1.58 -10.21 -15.60
C GLN A 260 -2.99 -10.21 -15.05
N GLY A 261 -3.63 -9.03 -15.02
CA GLY A 261 -5.00 -8.85 -14.55
C GLY A 261 -6.05 -8.96 -15.67
N VAL A 262 -7.17 -9.61 -15.36
CA VAL A 262 -8.42 -9.58 -16.13
C VAL A 262 -9.52 -9.05 -15.22
N ARG A 263 -10.08 -7.90 -15.58
CA ARG A 263 -11.22 -7.30 -14.89
C ARG A 263 -12.52 -7.83 -15.45
N GLU A 264 -13.55 -7.81 -14.60
CA GLU A 264 -14.92 -8.16 -14.98
C GLU A 264 -14.98 -9.58 -15.57
N LEU A 265 -14.23 -10.51 -14.94
CA LEU A 265 -14.17 -11.90 -15.39
C LEU A 265 -15.57 -12.54 -15.32
N LEU A 266 -16.33 -12.21 -14.28
CA LEU A 266 -17.73 -12.61 -14.12
C LEU A 266 -18.63 -11.40 -14.38
N THR A 267 -19.89 -11.66 -14.75
CA THR A 267 -20.94 -10.64 -14.67
C THR A 267 -21.29 -10.36 -13.20
N ASP A 268 -21.85 -9.18 -12.91
CA ASP A 268 -22.27 -8.81 -11.55
C ASP A 268 -23.23 -9.86 -10.95
N ALA A 269 -24.16 -10.38 -11.75
CA ALA A 269 -25.09 -11.42 -11.31
C ALA A 269 -24.39 -12.75 -10.98
N GLU A 270 -23.39 -13.16 -11.77
CA GLU A 270 -22.58 -14.35 -11.50
C GLU A 270 -21.72 -14.18 -10.24
N GLN A 271 -21.19 -12.97 -10.01
CA GLN A 271 -20.41 -12.66 -8.82
C GLN A 271 -21.28 -12.65 -7.55
N ASP A 272 -22.46 -12.04 -7.61
CA ASP A 272 -23.42 -12.03 -6.49
C ASP A 272 -23.90 -13.45 -6.16
N ASP A 273 -24.13 -14.26 -7.20
CA ASP A 273 -24.47 -15.68 -7.05
C ASP A 273 -23.32 -16.46 -6.39
N LEU A 274 -22.08 -16.21 -6.78
CA LEU A 274 -20.89 -16.83 -6.19
C LEU A 274 -20.76 -16.45 -4.72
N LEU A 275 -20.89 -15.16 -4.39
CA LEU A 275 -20.80 -14.68 -3.02
C LEU A 275 -21.85 -15.37 -2.15
N ARG A 276 -23.12 -15.41 -2.58
CA ARG A 276 -24.18 -16.10 -1.84
C ARG A 276 -23.88 -17.57 -1.62
N TYR A 277 -23.44 -18.28 -2.66
CA TYR A 277 -23.06 -19.68 -2.54
C TYR A 277 -21.95 -19.91 -1.51
N VAL A 278 -20.93 -19.05 -1.49
CA VAL A 278 -19.81 -19.12 -0.55
C VAL A 278 -20.26 -18.85 0.88
N LEU A 279 -21.15 -17.87 1.09
CA LEU A 279 -21.73 -17.58 2.40
C LEU A 279 -22.61 -18.73 2.91
N ASP A 280 -23.44 -19.31 2.04
CA ASP A 280 -24.28 -20.46 2.38
C ASP A 280 -23.44 -21.72 2.68
N SER A 281 -22.20 -21.77 2.18
CA SER A 281 -21.26 -22.87 2.37
C SER A 281 -20.29 -22.68 3.53
N GLU A 282 -20.47 -21.67 4.40
CA GLU A 282 -19.56 -21.34 5.51
C GLU A 282 -19.17 -22.57 6.35
N THR A 283 -20.14 -23.42 6.69
CA THR A 283 -19.89 -24.62 7.51
C THR A 283 -19.08 -25.72 6.82
N ALA A 284 -18.90 -25.65 5.51
CA ALA A 284 -18.12 -26.60 4.72
C ALA A 284 -16.64 -26.17 4.56
N PHE A 285 -16.27 -24.97 5.03
CA PHE A 285 -14.88 -24.53 5.02
C PHE A 285 -14.04 -25.34 6.02
N THR A 286 -12.81 -25.65 5.61
CA THR A 286 -11.83 -26.37 6.45
C THR A 286 -10.51 -25.59 6.52
N PRO A 287 -9.71 -25.72 7.59
CA PRO A 287 -8.40 -25.09 7.66
C PRO A 287 -7.52 -25.49 6.47
N ALA A 288 -6.85 -24.52 5.87
CA ALA A 288 -5.96 -24.79 4.75
C ALA A 288 -4.75 -25.59 5.19
N THR A 289 -4.22 -26.39 4.26
CA THR A 289 -3.01 -27.17 4.47
C THR A 289 -1.87 -26.64 3.62
N ILE A 290 -0.64 -26.88 4.08
CA ILE A 290 0.61 -26.69 3.34
C ILE A 290 1.25 -28.05 3.08
N GLN A 291 2.12 -28.13 2.08
CA GLN A 291 2.95 -29.31 1.83
C GLN A 291 4.43 -28.97 2.12
N PRO A 292 4.96 -29.33 3.30
CA PRO A 292 6.34 -29.08 3.65
C PRO A 292 7.32 -29.76 2.67
N HIS A 293 8.41 -29.07 2.34
CA HIS A 293 9.47 -29.66 1.51
C HIS A 293 9.98 -30.98 2.10
N GLY A 294 9.96 -32.04 1.29
CA GLY A 294 10.44 -33.37 1.69
C GLY A 294 9.44 -34.20 2.49
N SER A 295 8.23 -33.72 2.75
CA SER A 295 7.13 -34.51 3.32
C SER A 295 6.08 -34.84 2.24
N GLY A 296 5.58 -36.08 2.27
CA GLY A 296 4.52 -36.53 1.35
C GLY A 296 3.10 -36.24 1.85
N ALA A 297 2.94 -35.53 2.96
CA ALA A 297 1.65 -35.33 3.63
C ALA A 297 1.35 -33.85 3.83
N ALA A 298 0.14 -33.45 3.45
CA ALA A 298 -0.38 -32.11 3.72
C ALA A 298 -0.64 -31.94 5.22
N VAL A 299 -0.20 -30.80 5.79
CA VAL A 299 -0.36 -30.47 7.21
C VAL A 299 -0.93 -29.08 7.40
N VAL A 300 -1.65 -28.85 8.49
CA VAL A 300 -2.07 -27.50 8.89
C VAL A 300 -0.92 -26.86 9.67
N ASP A 301 -0.39 -25.74 9.18
CA ASP A 301 0.62 -24.93 9.88
C ASP A 301 0.23 -23.45 9.82
N GLU A 302 -0.42 -22.99 10.89
CA GLU A 302 -0.91 -21.60 11.04
C GLU A 302 0.23 -20.57 11.13
N ARG A 303 1.49 -20.99 11.29
CA ARG A 303 2.67 -20.12 11.21
C ARG A 303 3.07 -19.79 9.78
N VAL A 304 2.51 -20.51 8.81
CA VAL A 304 2.79 -20.35 7.38
C VAL A 304 1.53 -19.93 6.64
N ARG A 305 0.38 -20.53 6.96
CA ARG A 305 -0.92 -20.25 6.34
C ARG A 305 -2.05 -20.43 7.35
N SER A 306 -2.86 -19.40 7.56
CA SER A 306 -3.97 -19.46 8.53
C SER A 306 -5.37 -19.36 7.90
N SER A 307 -5.47 -19.40 6.57
CA SER A 307 -6.74 -19.30 5.83
C SER A 307 -7.63 -20.55 5.94
N SER A 308 -8.91 -20.41 5.61
CA SER A 308 -9.84 -21.54 5.42
C SER A 308 -10.18 -21.75 3.95
N VAL A 309 -10.46 -22.98 3.54
CA VAL A 309 -10.69 -23.37 2.14
C VAL A 309 -11.95 -24.22 1.94
N LEU A 310 -12.56 -24.05 0.77
CA LEU A 310 -13.65 -24.87 0.25
C LEU A 310 -13.25 -25.40 -1.14
N HIS A 311 -13.27 -26.72 -1.29
CA HIS A 311 -12.83 -27.41 -2.52
C HIS A 311 -13.96 -27.70 -3.51
N ASP A 312 -15.17 -27.94 -3.02
CA ASP A 312 -16.34 -28.14 -3.88
C ASP A 312 -16.94 -26.77 -4.23
N LEU A 313 -16.84 -26.38 -5.49
CA LEU A 313 -17.41 -25.14 -6.02
C LEU A 313 -18.74 -25.38 -6.74
N GLY A 314 -19.21 -26.63 -6.79
CA GLY A 314 -20.43 -27.03 -7.49
C GLY A 314 -20.49 -26.49 -8.92
N ARG A 315 -21.58 -25.79 -9.26
CA ARG A 315 -21.78 -25.22 -10.61
C ARG A 315 -20.74 -24.18 -11.02
N PHE A 316 -20.04 -23.56 -10.06
CA PHE A 316 -19.06 -22.52 -10.35
C PHE A 316 -17.77 -23.08 -10.93
N GLU A 317 -17.49 -24.39 -10.78
CA GLU A 317 -16.32 -25.01 -11.42
C GLU A 317 -16.37 -24.87 -12.95
N ALA A 318 -17.52 -25.17 -13.54
CA ALA A 318 -17.73 -25.06 -14.98
C ALA A 318 -17.65 -23.59 -15.44
N LEU A 319 -18.30 -22.69 -14.69
CA LEU A 319 -18.28 -21.25 -14.98
C LEU A 319 -16.86 -20.70 -15.03
N PHE A 320 -16.05 -20.94 -13.99
CA PHE A 320 -14.66 -20.49 -13.97
C PHE A 320 -13.85 -21.17 -15.07
N THR A 321 -14.01 -22.48 -15.25
CA THR A 321 -13.28 -23.22 -16.29
C THR A 321 -13.48 -22.58 -17.68
N ASP A 322 -14.71 -22.20 -18.02
CA ASP A 322 -15.01 -21.61 -19.32
C ASP A 322 -14.44 -20.18 -19.43
N ARG A 323 -14.63 -19.34 -18.41
CA ARG A 323 -14.08 -17.97 -18.37
C ARG A 323 -12.56 -17.96 -18.45
N ILE A 324 -11.88 -18.87 -17.77
CA ILE A 324 -10.43 -18.97 -17.79
C ILE A 324 -9.93 -19.39 -19.18
N LYS A 325 -10.59 -20.35 -19.83
CA LYS A 325 -10.24 -20.75 -21.21
C LYS A 325 -10.40 -19.61 -22.21
N GLU A 326 -11.44 -18.79 -22.07
CA GLU A 326 -11.68 -17.61 -22.92
C GLU A 326 -10.54 -16.58 -22.81
N GLN A 327 -9.91 -16.47 -21.64
CA GLN A 327 -8.86 -15.47 -21.37
C GLN A 327 -7.44 -16.00 -21.56
N LEU A 328 -7.25 -17.32 -21.56
CA LEU A 328 -5.92 -17.95 -21.47
C LEU A 328 -4.95 -17.53 -22.56
N ASP A 329 -5.40 -17.47 -23.82
CA ASP A 329 -4.55 -17.09 -24.95
C ASP A 329 -4.04 -15.65 -24.80
N THR A 330 -4.94 -14.73 -24.46
CA THR A 330 -4.64 -13.31 -24.23
C THR A 330 -3.68 -13.13 -23.05
N VAL A 331 -3.96 -13.79 -21.93
CA VAL A 331 -3.16 -13.71 -20.71
C VAL A 331 -1.75 -14.24 -20.94
N ARG A 332 -1.60 -15.41 -21.59
CA ARG A 332 -0.28 -15.98 -21.90
C ARG A 332 0.54 -15.08 -22.80
N ALA A 333 -0.09 -14.50 -23.82
CA ALA A 333 0.58 -13.56 -24.72
C ALA A 333 1.12 -12.34 -23.96
N ARG A 334 0.34 -11.78 -23.03
CA ARG A 334 0.77 -10.64 -22.19
C ARG A 334 1.84 -11.00 -21.17
N LEU A 335 1.78 -12.21 -20.60
CA LEU A 335 2.82 -12.76 -19.72
C LEU A 335 4.11 -13.11 -20.47
N GLY A 336 4.12 -13.11 -21.81
CA GLY A 336 5.23 -13.68 -22.59
C GLY A 336 5.40 -15.19 -22.36
N HIS A 337 4.35 -15.87 -21.90
CA HIS A 337 4.40 -17.28 -21.54
C HIS A 337 4.17 -18.18 -22.77
N PRO A 338 5.04 -19.16 -23.06
CA PRO A 338 4.82 -20.10 -24.16
C PRO A 338 3.50 -20.84 -24.05
N ALA A 339 2.91 -21.18 -25.20
CA ALA A 339 1.76 -22.06 -25.24
C ALA A 339 2.14 -23.46 -24.73
N PHE A 340 1.23 -24.08 -23.98
CA PHE A 340 1.39 -25.43 -23.43
C PHE A 340 0.11 -26.23 -23.66
N PRO A 341 0.20 -27.57 -23.74
CA PRO A 341 -0.98 -28.41 -23.86
C PRO A 341 -1.78 -28.35 -22.55
N MET A 342 -2.92 -27.65 -22.56
CA MET A 342 -3.76 -27.47 -21.37
C MET A 342 -4.36 -28.81 -20.90
N GLY A 343 -4.16 -29.11 -19.62
CA GLY A 343 -4.75 -30.21 -18.87
C GLY A 343 -6.00 -29.77 -18.11
N ARG A 344 -6.14 -30.24 -16.86
CA ARG A 344 -7.24 -29.85 -15.98
C ARG A 344 -7.04 -28.43 -15.41
N ILE A 345 -8.12 -27.81 -14.96
CA ILE A 345 -8.08 -26.63 -14.10
C ILE A 345 -8.53 -27.07 -12.71
N GLU A 346 -7.65 -26.92 -11.72
CA GLU A 346 -7.92 -27.19 -10.31
C GLU A 346 -8.40 -25.89 -9.66
N LEU A 347 -9.44 -25.95 -8.82
CA LEU A 347 -10.07 -24.77 -8.22
C LEU A 347 -10.24 -24.95 -6.70
N GLN A 348 -10.12 -23.84 -5.98
CA GLN A 348 -10.35 -23.78 -4.53
C GLN A 348 -10.85 -22.37 -4.17
N VAL A 349 -11.89 -22.28 -3.34
CA VAL A 349 -12.24 -21.03 -2.68
C VAL A 349 -11.41 -20.91 -1.40
N THR A 350 -10.81 -19.76 -1.16
CA THR A 350 -10.11 -19.41 0.08
C THR A 350 -10.82 -18.24 0.75
N ALA A 351 -11.10 -18.38 2.04
CA ALA A 351 -11.55 -17.31 2.92
C ALA A 351 -10.40 -16.93 3.87
N ASN A 352 -10.04 -15.65 3.86
CA ASN A 352 -9.09 -15.05 4.79
C ASN A 352 -9.84 -14.11 5.74
N GLY A 353 -9.95 -14.50 7.01
CA GLY A 353 -10.54 -13.73 8.10
C GLY A 353 -9.56 -12.74 8.74
N ASP A 354 -9.89 -12.25 9.94
CA ASP A 354 -9.04 -11.30 10.67
C ASP A 354 -7.69 -11.94 11.04
N ARG A 355 -6.60 -11.25 10.68
CA ARG A 355 -5.19 -11.64 10.82
C ARG A 355 -4.72 -12.79 9.94
N ASP A 356 -5.55 -13.25 9.00
CA ASP A 356 -5.15 -14.32 8.11
C ASP A 356 -4.09 -13.88 7.11
N TYR A 357 -3.15 -14.79 6.80
CA TYR A 357 -2.09 -14.57 5.82
C TYR A 357 -1.67 -15.91 5.18
N PHE A 358 -0.85 -15.81 4.14
CA PHE A 358 -0.09 -16.93 3.61
C PHE A 358 1.31 -16.42 3.25
N GLY A 359 2.32 -16.87 4.00
CA GLY A 359 3.71 -16.44 3.77
C GLY A 359 4.23 -16.85 2.39
N MET A 360 5.45 -16.37 2.08
CA MET A 360 6.12 -16.62 0.80
C MET A 360 6.15 -18.12 0.45
N HIS A 361 5.63 -18.46 -0.72
CA HIS A 361 5.61 -19.83 -1.25
C HIS A 361 5.56 -19.86 -2.78
N ARG A 362 5.67 -21.06 -3.34
CA ARG A 362 5.39 -21.35 -4.75
C ARG A 362 4.27 -22.38 -4.83
N ASP A 363 3.52 -22.32 -5.92
CA ASP A 363 2.53 -23.34 -6.22
C ASP A 363 3.12 -24.55 -6.92
N SER A 364 4.25 -24.35 -7.61
CA SER A 364 5.03 -25.38 -8.28
C SER A 364 6.52 -25.09 -8.19
N ASP A 365 7.29 -26.10 -7.79
CA ASP A 365 8.76 -26.10 -7.89
C ASP A 365 9.24 -26.75 -9.22
N GLY A 366 8.36 -26.90 -10.20
CA GLY A 366 8.63 -27.59 -11.47
C GLY A 366 8.52 -29.11 -11.41
N GLY A 367 8.24 -29.68 -10.23
CA GLY A 367 8.01 -31.11 -10.03
C GLY A 367 6.59 -31.60 -10.33
N ASP A 368 5.65 -30.69 -10.55
CA ASP A 368 4.26 -31.00 -10.87
C ASP A 368 3.84 -30.49 -12.27
N THR A 369 2.54 -30.49 -12.54
CA THR A 369 2.00 -30.03 -13.82
C THR A 369 1.35 -28.64 -13.74
N ARG A 370 1.41 -27.92 -12.62
CA ARG A 370 0.81 -26.57 -12.50
C ARG A 370 1.68 -25.58 -13.26
N GLU A 371 1.12 -25.01 -14.34
CA GLU A 371 1.86 -24.11 -15.22
C GLU A 371 1.57 -22.65 -14.90
N LEU A 372 0.28 -22.32 -14.77
CA LEU A 372 -0.19 -20.98 -14.40
C LEU A 372 -1.09 -21.07 -13.17
N THR A 373 -0.91 -20.12 -12.27
CA THR A 373 -1.82 -19.87 -11.16
C THR A 373 -2.71 -18.68 -11.53
N PHE A 374 -3.96 -18.72 -11.10
CA PHE A 374 -4.79 -17.53 -11.05
C PHE A 374 -5.47 -17.36 -9.70
N VAL A 375 -5.70 -16.10 -9.33
CA VAL A 375 -6.44 -15.72 -8.13
C VAL A 375 -7.53 -14.74 -8.53
N TYR A 376 -8.79 -15.13 -8.39
CA TYR A 376 -9.96 -14.29 -8.61
C TYR A 376 -10.50 -13.77 -7.28
N PHE A 377 -10.60 -12.46 -7.13
CA PHE A 377 -11.01 -11.81 -5.88
C PHE A 377 -12.51 -11.45 -5.90
N PHE A 378 -13.18 -11.66 -4.76
CA PHE A 378 -14.56 -11.24 -4.55
C PHE A 378 -14.82 -10.98 -3.06
N SER A 379 -15.80 -10.14 -2.76
CA SER A 379 -16.21 -9.83 -1.38
C SER A 379 -17.58 -9.17 -1.36
N ALA A 380 -18.19 -9.08 -0.17
CA ALA A 380 -19.36 -8.24 0.01
C ALA A 380 -19.03 -6.76 -0.24
N GLU A 381 -19.98 -6.02 -0.79
CA GLU A 381 -19.89 -4.56 -0.98
C GLU A 381 -20.81 -3.82 0.00
N PRO A 382 -20.33 -2.76 0.68
CA PRO A 382 -18.96 -2.24 0.66
C PRO A 382 -17.98 -3.21 1.35
N ARG A 383 -16.73 -3.21 0.89
CA ARG A 383 -15.65 -4.04 1.47
C ARG A 383 -15.44 -3.72 2.96
N ARG A 384 -15.38 -4.75 3.79
CA ARG A 384 -15.26 -4.66 5.27
C ARG A 384 -13.95 -5.21 5.84
N PHE A 385 -12.96 -5.41 4.99
CA PHE A 385 -11.60 -5.77 5.36
C PHE A 385 -10.58 -4.78 4.76
N SER A 386 -9.36 -4.80 5.31
CA SER A 386 -8.18 -4.15 4.76
C SER A 386 -6.99 -5.12 4.74
N GLY A 387 -5.94 -4.80 4.00
CA GLY A 387 -4.82 -5.73 3.78
C GLY A 387 -5.20 -6.87 2.83
N GLY A 388 -4.46 -7.99 2.89
CA GLY A 388 -4.73 -9.15 2.03
C GLY A 388 -4.18 -9.05 0.62
N GLU A 389 -3.25 -8.15 0.36
CA GLU A 389 -2.65 -7.99 -0.95
C GLU A 389 -1.92 -9.27 -1.36
N LEU A 390 -2.03 -9.59 -2.65
CA LEU A 390 -1.25 -10.64 -3.26
C LEU A 390 0.03 -10.02 -3.77
N ARG A 391 1.19 -10.42 -3.23
CA ARG A 391 2.49 -9.99 -3.74
C ARG A 391 3.11 -11.14 -4.51
N VAL A 392 3.45 -10.90 -5.77
CA VAL A 392 4.05 -11.87 -6.69
C VAL A 392 5.45 -11.40 -7.06
N PHE A 393 6.44 -12.26 -6.91
CA PHE A 393 7.83 -12.03 -7.24
C PHE A 393 8.19 -12.86 -8.47
N GLU A 394 8.86 -12.22 -9.42
CA GLU A 394 9.36 -12.96 -10.56
C GLU A 394 10.42 -13.95 -10.09
N THR A 395 10.31 -15.17 -10.60
CA THR A 395 11.30 -16.22 -10.42
C THR A 395 11.79 -16.70 -11.77
N VAL A 396 13.11 -16.81 -11.87
CA VAL A 396 13.82 -17.26 -13.06
C VAL A 396 14.47 -18.62 -12.80
N VAL A 397 14.74 -19.36 -13.86
CA VAL A 397 15.51 -20.62 -13.76
C VAL A 397 16.95 -20.31 -14.17
N GLU A 398 17.84 -20.28 -13.18
CA GLU A 398 19.28 -20.11 -13.36
C GLU A 398 20.00 -21.39 -12.94
N ASP A 399 20.85 -21.94 -13.81
CA ASP A 399 21.58 -23.19 -13.58
C ASP A 399 20.69 -24.37 -13.09
N GLY A 400 19.45 -24.43 -13.59
CA GLY A 400 18.48 -25.46 -13.21
C GLY A 400 17.85 -25.27 -11.83
N ARG A 401 18.05 -24.12 -11.18
CA ARG A 401 17.42 -23.74 -9.91
C ARG A 401 16.46 -22.57 -10.11
N VAL A 402 15.35 -22.59 -9.38
CA VAL A 402 14.40 -21.47 -9.34
C VAL A 402 14.94 -20.43 -8.36
N VAL A 403 15.21 -19.22 -8.85
CA VAL A 403 15.78 -18.10 -8.07
C VAL A 403 14.83 -16.91 -8.17
N PRO A 404 14.45 -16.26 -7.04
CA PRO A 404 13.68 -15.03 -7.06
C PRO A 404 14.52 -13.87 -7.57
N THR A 405 13.91 -12.99 -8.37
CA THR A 405 14.49 -11.70 -8.74
C THR A 405 14.06 -10.61 -7.77
N ASP A 406 14.55 -9.40 -7.95
CA ASP A 406 14.11 -8.20 -7.24
C ASP A 406 12.80 -7.62 -7.81
N ARG A 407 12.26 -8.18 -8.88
CA ARG A 407 11.04 -7.69 -9.55
C ARG A 407 9.81 -8.27 -8.87
N SER A 408 8.99 -7.39 -8.31
CA SER A 408 7.72 -7.79 -7.68
C SER A 408 6.54 -6.94 -8.13
N GLN A 409 5.35 -7.54 -8.02
CA GLN A 409 4.07 -6.90 -8.27
C GLN A 409 3.12 -7.16 -7.10
N THR A 410 2.63 -6.10 -6.49
CA THR A 410 1.63 -6.19 -5.41
C THR A 410 0.26 -5.84 -5.98
N ILE A 411 -0.70 -6.74 -5.78
CA ILE A 411 -2.07 -6.64 -6.29
C ILE A 411 -3.06 -6.54 -5.13
N VAL A 412 -3.92 -5.52 -5.23
CA VAL A 412 -5.01 -5.28 -4.31
C VAL A 412 -6.15 -6.27 -4.57
N PRO A 413 -6.71 -6.93 -3.53
CA PRO A 413 -7.83 -7.85 -3.68
C PRO A 413 -9.11 -7.06 -3.96
N ARG A 414 -9.38 -6.82 -5.25
CA ARG A 414 -10.56 -6.11 -5.72
C ARG A 414 -11.64 -7.08 -6.20
N PRO A 415 -12.92 -6.89 -5.85
CA PRO A 415 -14.01 -7.65 -6.46
C PRO A 415 -13.93 -7.68 -8.00
N ASN A 416 -14.12 -8.87 -8.55
CA ASN A 416 -14.22 -9.14 -9.98
C ASN A 416 -12.90 -8.92 -10.76
N LEU A 417 -11.77 -9.09 -10.07
CA LEU A 417 -10.44 -9.10 -10.67
C LEU A 417 -9.86 -10.51 -10.58
N ALA A 418 -9.49 -11.10 -11.71
CA ALA A 418 -8.63 -12.27 -11.78
C ALA A 418 -7.20 -11.87 -12.11
N VAL A 419 -6.23 -12.40 -11.36
CA VAL A 419 -4.80 -12.19 -11.59
C VAL A 419 -4.16 -13.51 -11.95
N PHE A 420 -3.36 -13.52 -13.01
CA PHE A 420 -2.68 -14.71 -13.53
C PHE A 420 -1.18 -14.53 -13.48
N PHE A 421 -0.45 -15.57 -13.09
CA PHE A 421 1.01 -15.57 -13.06
C PHE A 421 1.56 -17.00 -13.20
N PRO A 422 2.81 -17.19 -13.65
CA PRO A 422 3.47 -18.50 -13.66
C PRO A 422 3.47 -19.14 -12.27
N SER A 423 3.05 -20.41 -12.15
CA SER A 423 2.95 -21.10 -10.84
C SER A 423 4.30 -21.26 -10.12
N ARG A 424 5.40 -21.08 -10.85
CA ARG A 424 6.77 -21.05 -10.29
C ARG A 424 7.12 -19.76 -9.57
N HIS A 425 6.35 -18.69 -9.75
CA HIS A 425 6.62 -17.41 -9.10
C HIS A 425 6.38 -17.51 -7.60
N ASP A 426 7.34 -16.94 -6.85
CA ASP A 426 7.24 -16.78 -5.42
C ASP A 426 6.12 -15.78 -5.15
N HIS A 427 5.24 -16.08 -4.20
CA HIS A 427 4.17 -15.17 -3.85
C HIS A 427 3.69 -15.35 -2.41
N GLU A 428 3.05 -14.31 -1.90
CA GLU A 428 2.50 -14.26 -0.56
C GLU A 428 1.16 -13.52 -0.53
N VAL A 429 0.33 -13.84 0.46
CA VAL A 429 -0.85 -13.07 0.83
C VAL A 429 -0.53 -12.34 2.12
N LEU A 430 -0.46 -11.00 2.03
CA LEU A 430 -0.18 -10.15 3.17
C LEU A 430 -1.33 -10.21 4.19
N PRO A 431 -1.08 -9.92 5.48
CA PRO A 431 -2.09 -10.19 6.50
C PRO A 431 -3.35 -9.35 6.33
N VAL A 432 -4.50 -9.99 6.51
CA VAL A 432 -5.84 -9.41 6.38
C VAL A 432 -6.29 -8.85 7.73
N ARG A 433 -7.06 -7.77 7.72
CA ARG A 433 -7.73 -7.25 8.91
C ARG A 433 -9.23 -7.13 8.67
N VAL A 434 -10.02 -7.79 9.53
CA VAL A 434 -11.48 -7.79 9.46
C VAL A 434 -12.00 -7.33 10.83
N PRO A 435 -12.27 -6.01 11.03
CA PRO A 435 -12.62 -5.49 12.35
C PRO A 435 -13.84 -6.16 12.99
N GLY A 436 -14.85 -6.51 12.17
CA GLY A 436 -16.06 -7.18 12.64
C GLY A 436 -15.89 -8.69 12.88
N LYS A 437 -14.82 -9.29 12.35
CA LYS A 437 -14.51 -10.73 12.41
C LYS A 437 -15.62 -11.66 11.90
N ALA A 438 -16.63 -11.12 11.22
CA ALA A 438 -17.69 -11.91 10.62
C ALA A 438 -17.15 -12.61 9.37
N PHE A 439 -17.53 -13.87 9.15
CA PHE A 439 -17.13 -14.62 7.96
C PHE A 439 -17.51 -13.88 6.67
N ALA A 440 -18.71 -13.30 6.62
CA ALA A 440 -19.20 -12.53 5.48
C ALA A 440 -18.36 -11.28 5.15
N ASP A 441 -17.56 -10.80 6.10
CA ASP A 441 -16.68 -9.64 5.94
C ASP A 441 -15.25 -10.04 5.50
N SER A 442 -15.00 -11.35 5.29
CA SER A 442 -13.68 -11.89 4.92
C SER A 442 -13.22 -11.44 3.52
N ARG A 443 -11.91 -11.55 3.29
CA ARG A 443 -11.34 -11.53 1.94
C ARG A 443 -11.53 -12.91 1.32
N PHE A 444 -12.35 -12.98 0.26
CA PHE A 444 -12.52 -14.21 -0.49
C PHE A 444 -11.73 -14.21 -1.80
N SER A 445 -11.28 -15.40 -2.18
CA SER A 445 -10.68 -15.62 -3.49
C SER A 445 -11.03 -17.00 -4.03
N VAL A 446 -11.14 -17.13 -5.35
CA VAL A 446 -11.04 -18.41 -6.05
C VAL A 446 -9.61 -18.51 -6.56
N THR A 447 -8.83 -19.39 -5.96
CA THR A 447 -7.50 -19.74 -6.45
C THR A 447 -7.65 -20.93 -7.39
N GLY A 448 -6.97 -20.89 -8.53
CA GLY A 448 -6.95 -22.00 -9.44
C GLY A 448 -5.61 -22.21 -10.12
N TRP A 449 -5.36 -23.47 -10.49
CA TRP A 449 -4.14 -23.91 -11.14
C TRP A 449 -4.46 -24.53 -12.48
N ILE A 450 -3.84 -23.99 -13.53
CA ILE A 450 -3.97 -24.48 -14.90
C ILE A 450 -2.84 -25.46 -15.14
N HIS A 451 -3.20 -26.73 -15.29
CA HIS A 451 -2.21 -27.78 -15.49
C HIS A 451 -1.80 -27.88 -16.96
N ARG A 452 -0.55 -28.25 -17.22
CA ARG A 452 -0.13 -28.86 -18.49
C ARG A 452 -0.48 -30.36 -18.53
N LYS A 453 -0.63 -30.91 -19.73
CA LYS A 453 -0.85 -32.36 -19.95
C LYS A 453 0.36 -33.20 -19.61
#